data_AF-A0A0H2S633-F1
#
_entry.id   AF-A0A0H2S633-F1
#
_cell.length_a   1.000
_cell.length_b   1.000
_cell.length_c   1.000
_cell.angle_alpha   90.00
_cell.angle_beta   90.00
_cell.angle_gamma   90.00
#
_symmetry.space_group_name_H-M   'P 1'
#
loop_
_entity.id
_entity.type
_entity.pdbx_description
1 polymer ?
#
loop_
_entity_poly.entity_id
_entity_poly.type
_entity_poly.pdbx_seq_one_letter_code
_entity_poly.pdbx_strand_id
1 'polypeptide(L)' 'IICTSPTCKFSPNHPIDCLPPTCVSTCWQYRRYPEQYTPQLNRYCPSCVAYGYKN' A
#
# COMPACT_ATOMS: atom_id res chain seq x y z
N ILE A 1 -5.19 20.58 10.33
CA ILE A 1 -5.76 19.22 10.57
C ILE A 1 -4.59 18.30 10.89
N ILE A 2 -4.55 17.74 12.10
CA ILE A 2 -3.53 16.75 12.49
C ILE A 2 -4.07 15.36 12.12
N CYS A 3 -3.23 14.56 11.47
CA CYS A 3 -3.56 13.20 11.08
C CYS A 3 -3.48 12.29 12.31
N THR A 4 -4.57 11.63 12.71
CA THR A 4 -4.59 10.74 13.88
C THR A 4 -4.54 9.24 13.52
N SER A 5 -4.48 8.93 12.22
CA SER A 5 -4.48 7.57 11.70
C SER A 5 -3.12 6.88 11.86
N PRO A 6 -3.06 5.61 12.31
CA PRO A 6 -1.80 4.87 12.44
C PRO A 6 -1.11 4.62 11.08
N THR A 7 -1.83 4.70 9.96
CA THR A 7 -1.27 4.57 8.60
C THR A 7 -0.83 5.92 8.01
N CYS A 8 -0.61 6.91 8.87
CA CYS A 8 -0.14 8.24 8.50
C CYS A 8 1.19 8.49 9.20
N LYS A 9 2.29 8.66 8.44
CA LYS A 9 3.67 8.81 8.98
C LYS A 9 3.82 10.00 9.92
N PHE A 10 3.01 11.02 9.74
CA PHE A 10 3.01 12.22 10.58
C PHE A 10 2.06 12.12 11.77
N SER A 11 1.39 10.98 11.96
CA SER A 11 0.51 10.79 13.10
C SER A 11 1.30 10.50 14.37
N PRO A 12 0.93 11.08 15.51
CA PRO A 12 1.44 10.65 16.82
C PRO A 12 1.16 9.17 17.12
N ASN A 13 0.14 8.59 16.49
CA ASN A 13 -0.27 7.20 16.65
C ASN A 13 0.41 6.26 15.63
N HIS A 14 1.36 6.75 14.84
CA HIS A 14 2.05 5.93 13.86
C HIS A 14 2.95 4.90 14.57
N PRO A 15 2.87 3.60 14.22
CA PRO A 15 3.71 2.58 14.83
C PRO A 15 5.19 2.83 14.52
N ILE A 16 6.06 2.57 15.49
CA ILE A 16 7.53 2.69 15.29
C ILE A 16 8.07 1.56 14.40
N ASP A 17 7.38 0.42 14.38
CA ASP A 17 7.64 -0.76 13.57
C ASP A 17 7.13 -0.64 12.12
N CYS A 18 6.38 0.43 11.80
CA CYS A 18 5.93 0.71 10.44
C CYS A 18 7.09 1.29 9.59
N LEU A 19 7.97 0.40 9.14
CA LEU A 19 9.19 0.69 8.38
C LEU A 19 9.08 0.18 6.93
N PRO A 20 9.90 0.68 5.99
CA PRO A 20 9.99 0.10 4.65
C PRO A 20 10.42 -1.38 4.69
N PRO A 21 9.89 -2.25 3.80
CA PRO A 21 8.97 -1.96 2.70
C PRO A 21 7.49 -1.92 3.10
N THR A 22 7.17 -2.36 4.33
CA THR A 22 5.79 -2.52 4.82
C THR A 22 5.04 -1.20 4.85
N CYS A 23 5.69 -0.10 5.24
CA CYS A 23 5.06 1.22 5.28
C CYS A 23 4.61 1.71 3.89
N VAL A 24 5.29 1.28 2.82
CA VAL A 24 4.97 1.66 1.43
C VAL A 24 3.64 1.04 1.01
N SER A 25 3.33 -0.16 1.50
CA SER A 25 2.07 -0.82 1.21
C SER A 25 0.94 -0.37 2.12
N THR A 26 1.18 0.09 3.35
CA THR A 26 0.14 0.38 4.34
C THR A 26 -0.19 1.86 4.52
N CYS A 27 0.77 2.78 4.33
CA CYS A 27 0.57 4.19 4.66
C CYS A 27 -0.12 5.00 3.54
N TRP A 28 -0.99 5.94 3.95
CA TRP A 28 -1.80 6.76 3.04
C TRP A 28 -1.00 7.74 2.16
N GLN A 29 0.26 8.01 2.49
CA GLN A 29 1.10 8.92 1.69
C GLN A 29 1.53 8.23 0.40
N TYR A 30 1.93 6.97 0.50
CA TYR A 30 2.36 6.14 -0.64
C TYR A 30 1.19 5.56 -1.45
N ARG A 31 -0.05 5.96 -1.15
CA ARG A 31 -1.26 5.56 -1.88
C ARG A 31 -1.91 6.76 -2.59
N ARG A 32 -1.26 7.91 -2.62
CA ARG A 32 -1.75 9.15 -3.21
C ARG A 32 -0.74 9.70 -4.21
N TYR A 33 -1.23 10.36 -5.24
CA TYR A 33 -0.38 10.99 -6.25
C TYR A 33 0.67 11.94 -5.60
N PRO A 34 1.94 11.96 -6.06
CA PRO A 34 2.51 11.20 -7.18
C PRO A 34 2.98 9.78 -6.82
N GLU A 35 3.03 9.44 -5.53
CA GLU A 35 3.53 8.17 -5.02
C GLU A 35 2.39 7.13 -5.04
N GLN A 36 2.22 6.43 -6.17
CA GLN A 36 1.27 5.32 -6.29
C GLN A 36 1.99 3.99 -6.09
N TYR A 37 1.95 3.46 -4.86
CA TYR A 37 2.36 2.08 -4.61
C TYR A 37 1.48 1.11 -5.41
N THR A 38 2.07 0.51 -6.44
CA THR A 38 1.48 -0.60 -7.19
C THR A 38 2.14 -1.88 -6.69
N PRO A 39 1.42 -2.71 -5.90
CA PRO A 39 1.99 -3.98 -5.47
C PRO A 39 2.29 -4.82 -6.71
N GLN A 40 3.55 -5.24 -6.85
CA GLN A 40 3.97 -6.22 -7.85
C GLN A 40 3.36 -7.56 -7.45
N LEU A 41 2.14 -7.80 -7.94
CA LEU A 41 1.44 -9.05 -7.75
C LEU A 41 2.00 -10.03 -8.78
N ASN A 42 2.74 -11.04 -8.33
CA ASN A 42 3.06 -12.24 -9.13
C ASN A 42 1.81 -13.10 -9.34
N ARG A 43 0.66 -12.45 -9.57
CA ARG A 43 -0.60 -13.07 -9.88
C ARG A 43 -1.38 -12.27 -10.91
N TYR A 44 -1.94 -12.97 -11.88
CA TYR A 44 -2.94 -12.42 -12.77
C TYR A 44 -4.15 -11.90 -11.97
N CYS A 45 -4.75 -10.80 -12.44
CA CYS A 45 -6.00 -10.32 -11.86
C CYS A 45 -7.13 -11.35 -12.13
N PRO A 46 -8.24 -11.32 -11.35
CA PRO A 46 -9.32 -12.30 -11.51
C PRO A 46 -9.88 -12.37 -12.95
N SER A 47 -9.93 -11.24 -13.65
CA SER A 47 -10.34 -11.18 -15.05
C SER A 47 -9.38 -11.97 -15.94
N CYS A 48 -8.07 -11.73 -15.85
CA CYS A 48 -7.07 -12.47 -16.60
C CYS A 48 -7.09 -13.98 -16.30
N VAL A 49 -7.33 -14.39 -15.05
CA VAL A 49 -7.51 -15.80 -14.70
C VAL A 49 -8.77 -16.38 -15.37
N ALA A 50 -9.88 -15.64 -15.40
CA ALA A 50 -11.10 -16.05 -16.11
C ALA A 50 -10.89 -16.17 -17.64
N TYR A 51 -9.97 -15.39 -18.21
CA TYR A 51 -9.53 -15.49 -19.60
C TYR A 51 -8.51 -16.62 -19.85
N GLY A 52 -8.09 -17.36 -18.81
CA GLY A 52 -7.24 -18.55 -18.93
C GLY A 52 -5.74 -18.32 -18.69
N TYR A 53 -5.31 -17.13 -18.30
CA TYR A 53 -3.92 -16.87 -17.90
C TYR A 53 -3.61 -17.52 -16.54
N LYS A 54 -2.46 -18.19 -16.42
CA LYS A 54 -2.00 -18.90 -15.22
C LYS A 54 -0.60 -18.42 -14.84
N ASN A 55 -0.41 -18.16 -13.54
CA ASN A 55 0.87 -17.71 -12.95
C ASN A 55 1.98 -18.74 -13.10
#